data_AF-A0A256ZVD0-F1
#
_entry.id   AF-A0A256ZVD0-F1
#
_cell.length_a   1.000
_cell.length_b   1.000
_cell.length_c   1.000
_cell.angle_alpha   90.00
_cell.angle_beta   90.00
_cell.angle_gamma   90.00
#
_symmetry.space_group_name_H-M   'P 1'
#
loop_
_entity.id
_entity.type
_entity.pdbx_description
1 polymer ?
#
loop_
_entity_poly.entity_id
_entity_poly.type
_entity_poly.pdbx_seq_one_letter_code
_entity_poly.pdbx_strand_id
1 'polypeptide(L)'
;MLDYKLVIVLLALGAYFHYKKKPQWDKILVILILFFFIYIPTVASFDQSYVIAANPRAILTPSWWTALNWIKNNTEECAVVATYWDPGHFITGIARRPVVYDGGTQNALAQFNKSSVDLNSKAFQDPTMFTIEGNTVVRSRMKDMATTLFTDDEELAYDILKLYRGNCSEMYYLASWDLIGKSQWWSYFSTWEPNKATGNKYFYIPLQLSMKKEGEDGSTNYVFSLGQNQAIVINEKTAGGQTIMTPVLKQGPSFTKISKLFYFENGKAFMQQYQGAEVEGMVWLDPSKQSLFFIPKELENSMFTRLFFFQGQGLKHFEFVNNWGGEVKLFKVKFD
;
A
#
# COMPACT_ATOMS: atom_id res chain seq x y z
N MET A 1 -13.22 -22.70 -14.21
CA MET A 1 -13.10 -22.21 -15.61
C MET A 1 -14.20 -22.90 -16.40
N LEU A 2 -15.09 -22.13 -17.04
CA LEU A 2 -16.14 -22.69 -17.89
C LEU A 2 -15.45 -23.51 -19.00
N ASP A 3 -15.81 -24.79 -19.17
CA ASP A 3 -15.24 -25.57 -20.27
C ASP A 3 -15.81 -25.04 -21.59
N TYR A 4 -15.01 -24.23 -22.28
CA TYR A 4 -15.36 -23.61 -23.57
C TYR A 4 -15.85 -24.66 -24.60
N LYS A 5 -15.46 -25.93 -24.43
CA LYS A 5 -15.93 -27.04 -25.25
C LYS A 5 -17.44 -27.27 -25.11
N LEU A 6 -18.00 -27.09 -23.91
CA LEU A 6 -19.44 -27.26 -23.67
C LEU A 6 -20.25 -26.17 -24.38
N VAL A 7 -19.75 -24.92 -24.37
CA VAL A 7 -20.39 -23.80 -25.09
C VAL A 7 -20.39 -24.05 -26.60
N ILE A 8 -19.27 -24.55 -27.14
CA ILE A 8 -19.17 -24.89 -28.57
C ILE A 8 -20.17 -25.99 -28.94
N VAL A 9 -20.34 -27.02 -28.10
CA VAL A 9 -21.32 -28.09 -28.32
C VAL A 9 -22.75 -27.56 -28.31
N LEU A 10 -23.09 -26.66 -27.39
CA LEU A 10 -24.43 -26.04 -27.32
C LEU A 10 -24.71 -25.15 -28.54
N LEU A 11 -23.73 -24.38 -29.02
CA LEU A 11 -23.86 -23.58 -30.23
C LEU A 11 -24.03 -24.45 -31.49
N ALA A 12 -23.28 -25.56 -31.59
CA ALA A 12 -23.39 -26.50 -32.70
C ALA A 12 -24.76 -27.20 -32.73
N LEU A 13 -25.29 -27.59 -31.57
CA LEU A 13 -26.65 -28.13 -31.44
C LEU A 13 -27.72 -27.08 -31.82
N GLY A 14 -27.54 -25.83 -31.39
CA GLY A 14 -28.37 -24.69 -31.81
C GLY A 14 -28.43 -24.53 -33.33
N ALA A 15 -27.28 -24.50 -33.99
CA ALA A 15 -27.19 -24.41 -35.45
C ALA A 15 -27.85 -25.62 -36.15
N TYR A 16 -27.70 -26.82 -35.60
CA TYR A 16 -28.30 -28.04 -36.13
C TYR A 16 -29.84 -28.04 -36.07
N PHE A 17 -30.44 -27.64 -34.95
CA PHE A 17 -31.90 -27.58 -34.82
C PHE A 17 -32.52 -26.46 -35.66
N HIS A 18 -31.81 -25.34 -35.80
CA HIS A 18 -32.20 -24.25 -36.68
C HIS A 18 -32.22 -24.70 -38.14
N TYR A 19 -31.16 -25.39 -38.57
CA TYR A 19 -31.07 -25.99 -39.90
C TYR A 19 -32.19 -27.02 -40.16
N LYS A 20 -32.56 -27.82 -39.14
CA LYS A 20 -33.66 -28.79 -39.23
C LYS A 20 -35.06 -28.17 -39.14
N LYS A 21 -35.19 -26.84 -39.10
CA LYS A 21 -36.46 -26.09 -38.98
C LYS A 21 -37.32 -26.59 -37.83
N LYS A 22 -36.70 -26.80 -36.66
CA LYS A 22 -37.36 -27.28 -35.45
C LYS A 22 -37.47 -26.13 -34.42
N PRO A 23 -38.39 -25.17 -34.60
CA PRO A 23 -38.40 -23.89 -33.88
C PRO A 23 -38.60 -24.02 -32.35
N GLN A 24 -39.21 -25.12 -31.89
CA GLN A 24 -39.35 -25.40 -30.45
C GLN A 24 -38.01 -25.70 -29.77
N TRP A 25 -37.07 -26.33 -30.49
CA TRP A 25 -35.76 -26.71 -29.96
C TRP A 25 -34.78 -25.53 -29.98
N ASP A 26 -34.89 -24.65 -30.99
CA ASP A 26 -34.13 -23.38 -31.06
C ASP A 26 -34.36 -22.51 -29.82
N LYS A 27 -35.63 -22.35 -29.41
CA LYS A 27 -36.00 -21.55 -28.22
C LYS A 27 -35.44 -22.14 -26.93
N ILE A 28 -35.50 -23.46 -26.76
CA ILE A 28 -34.96 -24.16 -25.59
C ILE A 28 -33.44 -23.95 -25.51
N LEU A 29 -32.73 -24.05 -26.63
CA LEU A 29 -31.28 -23.84 -26.68
C LEU A 29 -30.88 -22.39 -26.41
N VAL A 30 -31.61 -21.41 -26.94
CA VAL A 30 -31.38 -19.99 -26.60
C VAL A 30 -31.57 -19.76 -25.10
N ILE A 31 -32.62 -20.33 -24.48
CA ILE A 31 -32.84 -20.22 -23.03
C ILE A 31 -31.70 -20.89 -22.25
N LEU A 32 -31.23 -22.06 -22.67
CA LEU A 32 -30.12 -22.76 -22.01
C LEU A 32 -28.80 -21.99 -22.14
N ILE A 33 -28.52 -21.40 -23.30
CA ILE A 33 -27.35 -20.54 -23.52
C ILE A 33 -27.45 -19.31 -22.63
N LEU A 34 -28.59 -18.61 -22.61
CA LEU A 34 -28.81 -17.46 -21.74
C LEU A 34 -28.69 -17.82 -20.26
N PHE A 35 -29.23 -18.96 -19.85
CA PHE A 35 -29.06 -19.48 -18.50
C PHE A 35 -27.58 -19.70 -18.19
N PHE A 36 -26.81 -20.33 -19.07
CA PHE A 36 -25.39 -20.60 -18.83
C PHE A 36 -24.54 -19.32 -18.78
N PHE A 37 -24.81 -18.35 -19.66
CA PHE A 37 -24.09 -17.08 -19.75
C PHE A 37 -24.49 -16.07 -18.67
N ILE A 38 -25.70 -16.15 -18.13
CA ILE A 38 -26.15 -15.28 -17.04
C ILE A 38 -25.88 -15.98 -15.71
N TYR A 39 -26.49 -17.14 -15.48
CA TYR A 39 -26.48 -17.81 -14.18
C TYR A 39 -25.06 -18.14 -13.70
N ILE A 40 -24.18 -18.69 -14.54
CA ILE A 40 -22.87 -19.13 -14.05
C ILE A 40 -21.95 -17.98 -13.67
N PRO A 41 -21.78 -16.92 -14.50
CA PRO A 41 -21.06 -15.73 -14.06
C PRO A 41 -21.70 -15.10 -12.82
N THR A 42 -23.04 -15.11 -12.72
CA THR A 42 -23.72 -14.56 -11.54
C THR A 42 -23.41 -15.37 -10.29
N VAL A 43 -23.52 -16.70 -10.32
CA VAL A 43 -23.21 -17.58 -9.16
C VAL A 43 -21.73 -17.51 -8.80
N ALA A 44 -20.83 -17.56 -9.78
CA ALA A 44 -19.38 -17.46 -9.53
C ALA A 44 -19.00 -16.10 -8.90
N SER A 45 -19.63 -15.01 -9.34
CA SER A 45 -19.44 -13.68 -8.74
C SER A 45 -20.15 -13.55 -7.39
N PHE A 46 -21.29 -14.21 -7.22
CA PHE A 46 -22.07 -14.20 -6.00
C PHE A 46 -21.35 -14.95 -4.88
N ASP A 47 -20.71 -16.08 -5.13
CA ASP A 47 -19.96 -16.82 -4.10
C ASP A 47 -18.81 -15.99 -3.52
N GLN A 48 -18.02 -15.32 -4.37
CA GLN A 48 -16.95 -14.43 -3.89
C GLN A 48 -17.53 -13.24 -3.12
N SER A 49 -18.59 -12.63 -3.64
CA SER A 49 -19.26 -11.50 -2.98
C SER A 49 -19.88 -11.91 -1.64
N TYR A 50 -20.47 -13.11 -1.55
CA TYR A 50 -21.07 -13.68 -0.36
C TYR A 50 -20.02 -13.97 0.70
N VAL A 51 -18.86 -14.53 0.34
CA VAL A 51 -17.76 -14.76 1.28
C VAL A 51 -17.25 -13.44 1.89
N ILE A 52 -17.12 -12.38 1.08
CA ILE A 52 -16.74 -11.04 1.55
C ILE A 52 -17.83 -10.46 2.46
N ALA A 53 -19.09 -10.53 2.03
CA ALA A 53 -20.23 -9.99 2.77
C ALA A 53 -20.55 -10.74 4.07
N ALA A 54 -20.25 -12.04 4.14
CA ALA A 54 -20.42 -12.87 5.33
C ALA A 54 -19.32 -12.63 6.38
N ASN A 55 -18.22 -11.97 6.01
CA ASN A 55 -17.10 -11.66 6.91
C ASN A 55 -16.75 -10.16 6.87
N PRO A 56 -17.70 -9.25 7.12
CA PRO A 56 -17.41 -7.82 7.10
C PRO A 56 -16.46 -7.52 8.27
N ARG A 57 -15.21 -7.17 7.94
CA ARG A 57 -14.27 -6.68 8.95
C ARG A 57 -14.47 -5.18 9.11
N ALA A 58 -14.74 -4.75 10.34
CA ALA A 58 -14.79 -3.32 10.64
C ALA A 58 -13.43 -2.69 10.33
N ILE A 59 -13.45 -1.52 9.68
CA ILE A 59 -12.24 -0.72 9.43
C ILE A 59 -11.59 -0.31 10.76
N LEU A 60 -12.42 -0.05 11.77
CA LEU A 60 -11.98 0.24 13.14
C LEU A 60 -11.68 -1.06 13.89
N THR A 61 -10.45 -1.54 13.78
CA THR A 61 -9.98 -2.72 14.51
C THR A 61 -9.73 -2.42 16.00
N PRO A 62 -9.55 -3.45 16.85
CA PRO A 62 -9.12 -3.24 18.23
C PRO A 62 -7.80 -2.47 18.37
N SER A 63 -6.86 -2.64 17.41
CA SER A 63 -5.61 -1.88 17.36
C SER A 63 -5.88 -0.39 17.18
N TRP A 64 -6.72 -0.04 16.21
CA TRP A 64 -7.16 1.35 15.99
C TRP A 64 -7.89 1.92 17.19
N TRP A 65 -8.84 1.19 17.77
CA TRP A 65 -9.57 1.62 18.96
C TRP A 65 -8.63 1.95 20.12
N THR A 66 -7.65 1.08 20.36
CA THR A 66 -6.66 1.26 21.42
C THR A 66 -5.74 2.45 21.13
N ALA A 67 -5.26 2.58 19.88
CA ALA A 67 -4.41 3.68 19.46
C ALA A 67 -5.10 5.05 19.63
N LEU A 68 -6.33 5.20 19.15
CA LEU A 68 -7.07 6.45 19.20
C LEU A 68 -7.43 6.87 20.63
N ASN A 69 -7.81 5.91 21.49
CA ASN A 69 -8.01 6.20 22.92
C ASN A 69 -6.70 6.53 23.64
N TRP A 70 -5.58 5.90 23.26
CA TRP A 70 -4.28 6.28 23.79
C TRP A 70 -3.94 7.72 23.41
N ILE A 71 -4.10 8.12 22.15
CA ILE A 71 -3.85 9.50 21.69
C ILE A 71 -4.71 10.48 22.50
N LYS A 72 -6.02 10.21 22.64
CA LYS A 72 -6.94 11.05 23.43
C LYS A 72 -6.46 11.32 24.85
N ASN A 73 -5.89 10.30 25.50
CA ASN A 73 -5.56 10.34 26.92
C ASN A 73 -4.11 10.77 27.19
N ASN A 74 -3.24 10.82 26.17
CA ASN A 74 -1.79 11.01 26.36
C ASN A 74 -1.19 12.18 25.55
N THR A 75 -1.98 12.88 24.74
CA THR A 75 -1.51 14.06 23.98
C THR A 75 -2.32 15.30 24.34
N GLU A 76 -1.82 16.50 24.03
CA GLU A 76 -2.59 17.74 24.27
C GLU A 76 -3.81 17.83 23.33
N GLU A 77 -4.90 18.49 23.74
CA GLU A 77 -6.12 18.62 22.92
C GLU A 77 -5.87 19.35 21.58
N CYS A 78 -4.92 20.29 21.56
CA CYS A 78 -4.47 20.96 20.35
C CYS A 78 -3.63 20.05 19.44
N ALA A 79 -3.00 18.99 19.96
CA ALA A 79 -2.03 18.20 19.22
C ALA A 79 -2.59 17.70 17.89
N VAL A 80 -1.94 18.04 16.78
CA VAL A 80 -2.41 17.68 15.43
C VAL A 80 -1.95 16.26 15.11
N VAL A 81 -2.85 15.44 14.56
CA VAL A 81 -2.49 14.11 14.03
C VAL A 81 -2.48 14.18 12.50
N ALA A 82 -1.29 14.05 11.92
CA ALA A 82 -1.07 13.99 10.48
C ALA A 82 -1.03 12.54 9.99
N THR A 83 -1.80 12.26 8.94
CA THR A 83 -1.80 11.01 8.18
C THR A 83 -2.59 11.25 6.90
N TYR A 84 -2.83 10.22 6.09
CA TYR A 84 -3.72 10.30 4.93
C TYR A 84 -5.18 10.56 5.36
N TRP A 85 -6.08 10.92 4.45
CA TRP A 85 -7.42 11.41 4.82
C TRP A 85 -8.34 10.35 5.47
N ASP A 86 -8.19 9.08 5.11
CA ASP A 86 -9.15 8.02 5.44
C ASP A 86 -9.50 7.91 6.94
N PRO A 87 -8.54 7.87 7.89
CA PRO A 87 -8.86 7.79 9.31
C PRO A 87 -9.28 9.13 9.95
N GLY A 88 -9.34 10.23 9.19
CA GLY A 88 -9.53 11.58 9.74
C GLY A 88 -10.77 11.75 10.63
N HIS A 89 -11.90 11.15 10.25
CA HIS A 89 -13.12 11.17 11.07
C HIS A 89 -13.02 10.29 12.32
N PHE A 90 -12.28 9.18 12.28
CA PHE A 90 -12.04 8.37 13.48
C PHE A 90 -11.13 9.09 14.46
N ILE A 91 -10.10 9.78 13.96
CA ILE A 91 -9.18 10.56 14.78
C ILE A 91 -9.92 11.72 15.46
N THR A 92 -10.66 12.52 14.70
CA THR A 92 -11.42 13.66 15.26
C THR A 92 -12.52 13.18 16.22
N GLY A 93 -13.25 12.11 15.88
CA GLY A 93 -14.36 11.61 16.69
C GLY A 93 -13.93 10.88 17.98
N ILE A 94 -12.89 10.04 17.91
CA ILE A 94 -12.45 9.18 19.02
C ILE A 94 -11.28 9.81 19.75
N ALA A 95 -10.20 10.14 19.04
CA ALA A 95 -9.00 10.72 19.65
C ALA A 95 -9.21 12.19 20.07
N ARG A 96 -10.23 12.87 19.53
CA ARG A 96 -10.51 14.29 19.77
C ARG A 96 -9.29 15.17 19.51
N ARG A 97 -8.64 14.92 18.37
CA ARG A 97 -7.49 15.70 17.91
C ARG A 97 -7.77 16.28 16.53
N PRO A 98 -7.29 17.52 16.25
CA PRO A 98 -7.33 18.05 14.90
C PRO A 98 -6.49 17.19 13.95
N VAL A 99 -6.93 17.16 12.70
CA VAL A 99 -6.23 16.46 11.61
C VAL A 99 -5.89 17.47 10.51
N VAL A 100 -4.90 17.14 9.69
CA VAL A 100 -4.55 17.97 8.53
C VAL A 100 -5.73 18.08 7.57
N TYR A 101 -6.36 16.94 7.29
CA TYR A 101 -7.56 16.77 6.46
C TYR A 101 -8.24 15.42 6.73
N ASP A 102 -9.47 15.29 6.25
CA ASP A 102 -10.33 14.11 6.38
C ASP A 102 -11.17 13.90 5.11
N GLY A 103 -12.07 12.91 5.17
CA GLY A 103 -12.95 12.55 4.05
C GLY A 103 -13.83 13.69 3.55
N GLY A 104 -14.21 14.63 4.41
CA GLY A 104 -14.99 15.81 4.05
C GLY A 104 -14.17 16.96 3.45
N THR A 105 -12.84 16.91 3.56
CA THR A 105 -11.92 17.99 3.18
C THR A 105 -10.84 17.56 2.18
N GLN A 106 -11.02 16.42 1.51
CA GLN A 106 -10.07 15.89 0.50
C GLN A 106 -9.74 16.88 -0.63
N ASN A 107 -10.73 17.66 -1.08
CA ASN A 107 -10.58 18.67 -2.13
C ASN A 107 -10.30 20.08 -1.58
N ALA A 108 -10.17 20.23 -0.25
CA ALA A 108 -9.99 21.53 0.37
C ALA A 108 -8.52 21.98 0.27
N LEU A 109 -8.30 23.15 -0.33
CA LEU A 109 -6.99 23.80 -0.36
C LEU A 109 -6.65 24.39 1.01
N ALA A 110 -5.37 24.28 1.38
CA ALA A 110 -4.81 24.97 2.54
C ALA A 110 -4.33 26.35 2.11
N GLN A 111 -4.56 27.36 2.96
CA GLN A 111 -4.14 28.73 2.73
C GLN A 111 -3.30 29.19 3.91
N PHE A 112 -2.15 29.77 3.62
CA PHE A 112 -1.21 30.28 4.61
C PHE A 112 -0.88 31.73 4.28
N ASN A 113 -0.61 32.55 5.31
CA ASN A 113 -0.07 33.88 5.05
C ASN A 113 1.39 33.73 4.59
N LYS A 114 1.78 34.46 3.54
CA LYS A 114 3.14 34.46 3.02
C LYS A 114 4.17 34.83 4.10
N SER A 115 3.82 35.70 5.05
CA SER A 115 4.72 36.09 6.14
C SER A 115 4.83 35.04 7.26
N SER A 116 3.95 34.05 7.31
CA SER A 116 3.95 33.00 8.35
C SER A 116 4.63 31.71 7.91
N VAL A 117 5.16 31.65 6.70
CA VAL A 117 5.82 30.45 6.13
C VAL A 117 7.25 30.78 5.71
N ASP A 118 8.15 29.80 5.84
CA ASP A 118 9.51 29.92 5.31
C ASP A 118 9.55 29.48 3.85
N LEU A 119 9.54 30.43 2.93
CA LEU A 119 9.62 30.17 1.48
C LEU A 119 10.97 29.60 1.02
N ASN A 120 12.01 29.58 1.88
CA ASN A 120 13.28 28.93 1.57
C ASN A 120 13.33 27.46 1.99
N SER A 121 12.34 27.00 2.75
CA SER A 121 12.23 25.60 3.19
C SER A 121 11.99 24.64 2.02
N LYS A 122 12.26 23.35 2.22
CA LYS A 122 12.09 22.34 1.17
C LYS A 122 10.64 22.23 0.69
N ALA A 123 9.66 22.54 1.54
CA ALA A 123 8.25 22.55 1.17
C ALA A 123 7.93 23.47 -0.02
N PHE A 124 8.76 24.48 -0.30
CA PHE A 124 8.55 25.46 -1.39
C PHE A 124 9.58 25.36 -2.53
N GLN A 125 10.42 24.31 -2.56
CA GLN A 125 11.38 24.13 -3.64
C GLN A 125 10.73 23.66 -4.95
N ASP A 126 9.66 22.87 -4.86
CA ASP A 126 8.88 22.46 -6.03
C ASP A 126 7.73 23.48 -6.29
N PRO A 127 7.80 24.27 -7.37
CA PRO A 127 6.77 25.27 -7.68
C PRO A 127 5.42 24.64 -8.09
N THR A 128 5.35 23.33 -8.33
CA THR A 128 4.08 22.62 -8.61
C THR A 128 3.30 22.26 -7.35
N MET A 129 3.85 22.52 -6.17
CA MET A 129 3.23 22.21 -4.88
C MET A 129 2.36 23.35 -4.32
N PHE A 130 2.52 24.57 -4.84
CA PHE A 130 1.86 25.75 -4.30
C PHE A 130 1.60 26.81 -5.36
N THR A 131 0.67 27.72 -5.07
CA THR A 131 0.52 29.00 -5.77
C THR A 131 0.65 30.14 -4.77
N ILE A 132 1.06 31.31 -5.25
CA ILE A 132 1.09 32.54 -4.45
C ILE A 132 0.11 33.53 -5.06
N GLU A 133 -0.90 33.90 -4.29
CA GLU A 133 -1.95 34.84 -4.64
C GLU A 133 -1.86 36.06 -3.72
N GLY A 134 -1.12 37.08 -4.15
CA GLY A 134 -0.81 38.25 -3.33
C GLY A 134 0.00 37.88 -2.08
N ASN A 135 -0.64 37.97 -0.91
CA ASN A 135 -0.03 37.62 0.38
C ASN A 135 -0.46 36.24 0.90
N THR A 136 -1.14 35.45 0.08
CA THR A 136 -1.62 34.11 0.43
C THR A 136 -0.85 33.06 -0.35
N VAL A 137 -0.40 32.01 0.35
CA VAL A 137 0.19 30.80 -0.21
C VAL A 137 -0.88 29.72 -0.17
N VAL A 138 -1.20 29.14 -1.33
CA VAL A 138 -2.25 28.13 -1.48
C VAL A 138 -1.62 26.78 -1.82
N ARG A 139 -2.01 25.71 -1.11
CA ARG A 139 -1.49 24.34 -1.28
C ARG A 139 -2.59 23.30 -1.26
N SER A 140 -2.35 22.14 -1.86
CA SER A 140 -3.26 20.99 -1.79
C SER A 140 -2.89 20.10 -0.61
N ARG A 141 -3.80 19.97 0.37
CA ARG A 141 -3.61 19.06 1.53
C ARG A 141 -3.40 17.61 1.09
N MET A 142 -4.11 17.18 0.04
CA MET A 142 -3.95 15.85 -0.53
C MET A 142 -2.54 15.65 -1.07
N LYS A 143 -2.03 16.59 -1.88
CA LYS A 143 -0.67 16.49 -2.45
C LYS A 143 0.40 16.59 -1.37
N ASP A 144 0.22 17.44 -0.37
CA ASP A 144 1.14 17.59 0.75
C ASP A 144 1.23 16.30 1.59
N MET A 145 0.11 15.77 2.09
CA MET A 145 0.13 14.53 2.87
C MET A 145 0.60 13.33 2.06
N ALA A 146 0.19 13.23 0.79
CA ALA A 146 0.71 12.25 -0.15
C ALA A 146 2.25 12.33 -0.29
N THR A 147 2.79 13.55 -0.37
CA THR A 147 4.23 13.77 -0.48
C THR A 147 4.97 13.40 0.79
N THR A 148 4.41 13.69 1.97
CA THR A 148 5.00 13.25 3.25
C THR A 148 5.08 11.72 3.39
N LEU A 149 4.23 10.98 2.67
CA LEU A 149 4.27 9.51 2.62
C LEU A 149 5.29 9.01 1.59
N PHE A 150 5.34 9.64 0.41
CA PHE A 150 6.09 9.15 -0.75
C PHE A 150 7.56 9.57 -0.80
N THR A 151 7.89 10.80 -0.37
CA THR A 151 9.26 11.32 -0.48
C THR A 151 10.27 10.47 0.28
N ASP A 152 11.51 10.40 -0.20
CA ASP A 152 12.66 9.85 0.54
C ASP A 152 13.40 10.92 1.37
N ASP A 153 13.04 12.20 1.18
CA ASP A 153 13.62 13.36 1.84
C ASP A 153 12.87 13.69 3.14
N GLU A 154 13.47 13.32 4.27
CA GLU A 154 12.90 13.56 5.59
C GLU A 154 12.64 15.04 5.88
N GLU A 155 13.54 15.93 5.44
CA GLU A 155 13.42 17.37 5.66
C GLU A 155 12.24 17.94 4.86
N LEU A 156 11.98 17.42 3.66
CA LEU A 156 10.79 17.82 2.88
C LEU A 156 9.50 17.42 3.61
N ALA A 157 9.43 16.20 4.13
CA ALA A 157 8.27 15.76 4.91
C ALA A 157 8.08 16.60 6.17
N TYR A 158 9.17 16.90 6.88
CA TYR A 158 9.19 17.78 8.04
C TYR A 158 8.68 19.19 7.74
N ASP A 159 9.23 19.85 6.71
CA ASP A 159 8.85 21.20 6.33
C ASP A 159 7.38 21.30 5.90
N ILE A 160 6.86 20.29 5.19
CA ILE A 160 5.43 20.21 4.86
C ILE A 160 4.58 20.09 6.13
N LEU A 161 4.94 19.19 7.04
CA LEU A 161 4.20 18.98 8.29
C LEU A 161 4.20 20.22 9.18
N LYS A 162 5.30 20.98 9.20
CA LYS A 162 5.44 22.23 9.96
C LYS A 162 4.38 23.26 9.59
N LEU A 163 3.96 23.31 8.32
CA LEU A 163 2.89 24.20 7.85
C LEU A 163 1.55 23.92 8.54
N TYR A 164 1.27 22.65 8.86
CA TYR A 164 -0.03 22.21 9.36
C TYR A 164 -0.13 22.13 10.88
N ARG A 165 0.98 22.26 11.60
CA ARG A 165 1.00 22.27 13.08
C ARG A 165 0.22 23.45 13.65
N GLY A 166 0.20 24.58 12.93
CA GLY A 166 -0.38 25.83 13.42
C GLY A 166 0.29 26.27 14.72
N ASN A 167 -0.54 26.69 15.69
CA ASN A 167 -0.07 27.19 16.99
C ASN A 167 0.09 26.07 18.04
N CYS A 168 -0.18 24.81 17.69
CA CYS A 168 -0.09 23.71 18.65
C CYS A 168 1.37 23.32 18.91
N SER A 169 1.71 23.02 20.16
CA SER A 169 3.04 22.60 20.59
C SER A 169 3.45 21.24 19.98
N GLU A 170 2.48 20.36 19.76
CA GLU A 170 2.70 18.97 19.33
C GLU A 170 2.04 18.63 18.00
N MET A 171 2.73 17.82 17.20
CA MET A 171 2.14 17.06 16.09
C MET A 171 2.60 15.62 16.17
N TYR A 172 1.69 14.71 15.81
CA TYR A 172 1.96 13.30 15.65
C TYR A 172 1.72 12.86 14.22
N TYR A 173 2.56 11.95 13.71
CA TYR A 173 2.42 11.33 12.41
C TYR A 173 2.00 9.87 12.57
N LEU A 174 0.91 9.47 11.92
CA LEU A 174 0.35 8.12 12.04
C LEU A 174 0.56 7.36 10.73
N ALA A 175 1.30 6.24 10.81
CA ALA A 175 1.51 5.31 9.71
C ALA A 175 0.73 4.01 10.00
N SER A 176 -0.23 3.69 9.15
CA SER A 176 -1.09 2.52 9.32
C SER A 176 -0.98 1.52 8.17
N TRP A 177 -1.32 0.26 8.46
CA TRP A 177 -1.22 -0.86 7.54
C TRP A 177 -2.07 -0.68 6.27
N ASP A 178 -3.24 -0.06 6.38
CA ASP A 178 -4.13 0.16 5.23
C ASP A 178 -3.50 1.06 4.15
N LEU A 179 -2.53 1.90 4.52
CA LEU A 179 -1.79 2.75 3.58
C LEU A 179 -0.94 1.94 2.59
N ILE A 180 -0.57 0.70 2.93
CA ILE A 180 0.13 -0.21 2.01
C ILE A 180 -0.73 -0.46 0.77
N GLY A 181 -2.00 -0.85 0.96
CA GLY A 181 -2.94 -1.11 -0.13
C GLY A 181 -3.44 0.15 -0.85
N LYS A 182 -3.06 1.33 -0.35
CA LYS A 182 -3.40 2.65 -0.90
C LYS A 182 -2.22 3.35 -1.55
N SER A 183 -1.06 2.69 -1.66
CA SER A 183 0.16 3.33 -2.14
C SER A 183 0.07 3.91 -3.53
N GLN A 184 -0.72 3.29 -4.39
CA GLN A 184 -1.00 3.81 -5.72
C GLN A 184 -1.65 5.18 -5.69
N TRP A 185 -2.40 5.54 -4.64
CA TRP A 185 -3.10 6.82 -4.57
C TRP A 185 -2.22 7.91 -4.01
N TRP A 186 -1.56 7.67 -2.87
CA TRP A 186 -0.66 8.68 -2.34
C TRP A 186 0.60 8.87 -3.19
N SER A 187 1.09 7.84 -3.89
CA SER A 187 2.17 8.08 -4.86
C SER A 187 1.69 8.90 -6.07
N TYR A 188 0.47 8.63 -6.53
CA TYR A 188 -0.14 9.33 -7.65
C TYR A 188 -0.37 10.81 -7.36
N PHE A 189 -0.91 11.13 -6.19
CA PHE A 189 -1.14 12.53 -5.82
C PHE A 189 0.16 13.26 -5.53
N SER A 190 1.16 12.61 -4.92
CA SER A 190 2.47 13.23 -4.71
C SER A 190 3.16 13.59 -6.04
N THR A 191 3.08 12.69 -7.02
CA THR A 191 3.67 12.87 -8.36
C THR A 191 2.73 13.51 -9.38
N TRP A 192 1.63 14.13 -8.93
CA TRP A 192 0.65 14.74 -9.82
C TRP A 192 1.24 15.90 -10.62
N GLU A 193 1.20 15.77 -11.94
CA GLU A 193 1.61 16.77 -12.92
C GLU A 193 0.36 17.46 -13.52
N PRO A 194 0.05 18.72 -13.14
CA PRO A 194 -1.17 19.39 -13.59
C PRO A 194 -1.30 19.47 -15.12
N ASN A 195 -0.18 19.68 -15.82
CA ASN A 195 -0.14 19.81 -17.28
C ASN A 195 -0.48 18.51 -18.02
N LYS A 196 -0.21 17.35 -17.40
CA LYS A 196 -0.50 16.03 -17.98
C LYS A 196 -1.77 15.40 -17.43
N ALA A 197 -2.37 16.01 -16.40
CA ALA A 197 -3.50 15.48 -15.65
C ALA A 197 -3.30 14.02 -15.21
N THR A 198 -2.09 13.67 -14.78
CA THR A 198 -1.74 12.32 -14.33
C THR A 198 -0.64 12.34 -13.29
N GLY A 199 -0.50 11.23 -12.58
CA GLY A 199 0.59 10.94 -11.65
C GLY A 199 1.00 9.47 -11.75
N ASN A 200 2.10 9.10 -11.12
CA ASN A 200 2.65 7.75 -11.13
C ASN A 200 2.09 6.91 -9.97
N LYS A 201 1.67 5.68 -10.31
CA LYS A 201 1.11 4.72 -9.35
C LYS A 201 2.14 3.65 -9.02
N TYR A 202 2.51 3.56 -7.75
CA TYR A 202 3.41 2.52 -7.25
C TYR A 202 2.72 1.68 -6.17
N PHE A 203 3.03 0.40 -6.15
CA PHE A 203 2.34 -0.59 -5.31
C PHE A 203 3.34 -1.31 -4.42
N TYR A 204 3.04 -1.41 -3.13
CA TYR A 204 3.58 -2.52 -2.35
C TYR A 204 2.87 -3.79 -2.79
N ILE A 205 3.62 -4.83 -3.11
CA ILE A 205 3.06 -6.09 -3.60
C ILE A 205 3.09 -7.12 -2.46
N PRO A 206 1.98 -7.30 -1.71
CA PRO A 206 1.88 -8.33 -0.70
C PRO A 206 1.83 -9.71 -1.35
N LEU A 207 2.66 -10.63 -0.90
CA LEU A 207 2.63 -12.03 -1.32
C LEU A 207 2.57 -12.95 -0.11
N GLN A 208 1.84 -14.05 -0.27
CA GLN A 208 1.76 -15.13 0.71
C GLN A 208 2.58 -16.33 0.23
N LEU A 209 3.14 -17.06 1.19
CA LEU A 209 3.89 -18.28 0.91
C LEU A 209 2.98 -19.26 0.18
N SER A 210 3.37 -19.62 -1.03
CA SER A 210 2.66 -20.59 -1.85
C SER A 210 3.14 -22.00 -1.57
N MET A 211 4.46 -22.17 -1.47
CA MET A 211 5.06 -23.45 -1.16
C MET A 211 6.47 -23.30 -0.57
N LYS A 212 6.87 -24.29 0.22
CA LYS A 212 8.24 -24.48 0.69
C LYS A 212 8.80 -25.72 -0.01
N LYS A 213 10.00 -25.63 -0.59
CA LYS A 213 10.67 -26.75 -1.27
C LYS A 213 12.13 -26.86 -0.85
N GLU A 214 12.55 -28.05 -0.47
CA GLU A 214 13.96 -28.35 -0.22
C GLU A 214 14.70 -28.52 -1.56
N GLY A 215 15.85 -27.87 -1.67
CA GLY A 215 16.78 -27.98 -2.79
C GLY A 215 17.75 -29.13 -2.58
N GLU A 216 18.22 -29.72 -3.69
CA GLU A 216 19.18 -30.83 -3.66
C GLU A 216 20.54 -30.43 -3.07
N ASP A 217 20.86 -29.14 -3.05
CA ASP A 217 22.08 -28.56 -2.48
C ASP A 217 21.97 -28.22 -0.98
N GLY A 218 20.90 -28.69 -0.32
CA GLY A 218 20.60 -28.41 1.08
C GLY A 218 19.98 -27.03 1.33
N SER A 219 19.67 -26.27 0.28
CA SER A 219 18.94 -25.01 0.42
C SER A 219 17.44 -25.23 0.66
N THR A 220 16.78 -24.26 1.26
CA THR A 220 15.32 -24.20 1.38
C THR A 220 14.80 -23.06 0.52
N ASN A 221 13.85 -23.36 -0.37
CA ASN A 221 13.22 -22.39 -1.25
C ASN A 221 11.81 -22.05 -0.76
N TYR A 222 11.59 -20.80 -0.39
CA TYR A 222 10.27 -20.24 -0.08
C TYR A 222 9.73 -19.56 -1.33
N VAL A 223 8.62 -20.06 -1.88
CA VAL A 223 8.07 -19.59 -3.15
C VAL A 223 6.80 -18.78 -2.91
N PHE A 224 6.77 -17.57 -3.45
CA PHE A 224 5.69 -16.59 -3.34
C PHE A 224 5.17 -16.25 -4.73
N SER A 225 3.99 -16.76 -5.08
CA SER A 225 3.46 -16.66 -6.45
C SER A 225 2.96 -15.25 -6.77
N LEU A 226 3.43 -14.69 -7.90
CA LEU A 226 2.98 -13.41 -8.46
C LEU A 226 1.92 -13.60 -9.56
N GLY A 227 1.91 -14.76 -10.21
CA GLY A 227 1.01 -15.09 -11.31
C GLY A 227 1.28 -16.50 -11.84
N GLN A 228 0.68 -16.87 -12.96
CA GLN A 228 0.75 -18.26 -13.46
C GLN A 228 2.17 -18.79 -13.68
N ASN A 229 3.13 -17.94 -14.09
CA ASN A 229 4.52 -18.33 -14.36
C ASN A 229 5.55 -17.41 -13.70
N GLN A 230 5.13 -16.63 -12.71
CA GLN A 230 6.00 -15.67 -12.01
C GLN A 230 5.91 -15.89 -10.51
N ALA A 231 7.07 -15.87 -9.85
CA ALA A 231 7.15 -15.98 -8.39
C ALA A 231 8.39 -15.26 -7.87
N ILE A 232 8.32 -14.75 -6.65
CA ILE A 232 9.51 -14.40 -5.88
C ILE A 232 9.90 -15.64 -5.08
N VAL A 233 11.17 -16.04 -5.16
CA VAL A 233 11.72 -17.16 -4.41
C VAL A 233 12.79 -16.64 -3.47
N ILE A 234 12.67 -16.96 -2.19
CA ILE A 234 13.75 -16.75 -1.22
C ILE A 234 14.48 -18.08 -1.06
N ASN A 235 15.71 -18.13 -1.56
CA ASN A 235 16.60 -19.26 -1.34
C ASN A 235 17.36 -19.03 -0.03
N GLU A 236 17.12 -19.89 0.96
CA GLU A 236 17.81 -19.90 2.26
C GLU A 236 18.81 -21.04 2.28
N LYS A 237 20.09 -20.74 2.50
CA LYS A 237 21.15 -21.73 2.60
C LYS A 237 21.99 -21.47 3.83
N THR A 238 22.19 -22.50 4.65
CA THR A 238 23.12 -22.42 5.80
C THR A 238 24.48 -22.93 5.37
N ALA A 239 25.51 -22.08 5.45
CA ALA A 239 26.89 -22.44 5.16
C ALA A 239 27.82 -21.88 6.24
N GLY A 240 28.65 -22.74 6.85
CA GLY A 240 29.62 -22.31 7.87
C GLY A 240 29.00 -21.69 9.13
N GLY A 241 27.75 -22.03 9.47
CA GLY A 241 27.02 -21.45 10.61
C GLY A 241 26.34 -20.10 10.32
N GLN A 242 26.42 -19.60 9.08
CA GLN A 242 25.74 -18.39 8.64
C GLN A 242 24.59 -18.73 7.67
N THR A 243 23.43 -18.12 7.91
CA THR A 243 22.30 -18.20 6.99
C THR A 243 22.47 -17.15 5.89
N ILE A 244 22.51 -17.61 4.65
CA ILE A 244 22.51 -16.76 3.47
C ILE A 244 21.13 -16.88 2.85
N MET A 245 20.38 -15.78 2.83
CA MET A 245 19.15 -15.68 2.06
C MET A 245 19.45 -14.97 0.74
N THR A 246 18.80 -15.37 -0.34
CA THR A 246 18.92 -14.69 -1.64
C THR A 246 17.53 -14.58 -2.28
N PRO A 247 17.03 -13.36 -2.55
CA PRO A 247 15.78 -13.16 -3.25
C PRO A 247 15.99 -13.23 -4.77
N VAL A 248 15.19 -14.04 -5.44
CA VAL A 248 15.17 -14.12 -6.91
C VAL A 248 13.76 -14.00 -7.44
N LEU A 249 13.59 -13.24 -8.51
CA LEU A 249 12.40 -13.24 -9.34
C LEU A 249 12.51 -14.37 -10.35
N LYS A 250 11.59 -15.33 -10.26
CA LYS A 250 11.41 -16.39 -11.25
C LYS A 250 10.42 -15.93 -12.31
N GLN A 251 10.81 -15.98 -13.58
CA GLN A 251 9.93 -15.72 -14.72
C GLN A 251 10.08 -16.84 -15.75
N GLY A 252 9.12 -17.76 -15.81
CA GLY A 252 9.25 -18.98 -16.62
C GLY A 252 10.48 -19.80 -16.18
N PRO A 253 11.46 -20.08 -17.06
CA PRO A 253 12.70 -20.76 -16.70
C PRO A 253 13.79 -19.84 -16.15
N SER A 254 13.64 -18.51 -16.26
CA SER A 254 14.65 -17.55 -15.83
C SER A 254 14.57 -17.25 -14.34
N PHE A 255 15.73 -17.03 -13.73
CA PHE A 255 15.89 -16.61 -12.34
C PHE A 255 16.80 -15.38 -12.29
N THR A 256 16.27 -14.29 -11.75
CA THR A 256 16.94 -13.00 -11.73
C THR A 256 17.00 -12.49 -10.30
N LYS A 257 18.18 -12.04 -9.83
CA LYS A 257 18.33 -11.53 -8.45
C LYS A 257 17.58 -10.21 -8.25
N ILE A 258 16.99 -10.06 -7.07
CA ILE A 258 16.38 -8.80 -6.61
C ILE A 258 17.42 -8.05 -5.77
N SER A 259 17.48 -6.72 -5.93
CA SER A 259 18.59 -5.90 -5.43
C SER A 259 18.72 -5.86 -3.91
N LYS A 260 17.62 -5.99 -3.15
CA LYS A 260 17.63 -5.89 -1.69
C LYS A 260 16.72 -6.92 -1.01
N LEU A 261 17.16 -7.41 0.15
CA LEU A 261 16.38 -8.24 1.06
C LEU A 261 16.47 -7.69 2.47
N PHE A 262 15.32 -7.43 3.06
CA PHE A 262 15.17 -7.18 4.48
C PHE A 262 14.49 -8.38 5.14
N TYR A 263 15.09 -8.94 6.19
CA TYR A 263 14.58 -10.11 6.88
C TYR A 263 14.99 -10.09 8.35
N PHE A 264 14.44 -11.05 9.11
CA PHE A 264 14.72 -11.19 10.53
C PHE A 264 15.33 -12.58 10.82
N GLU A 265 16.36 -12.60 11.65
CA GLU A 265 16.99 -13.82 12.15
C GLU A 265 17.28 -13.66 13.64
N ASN A 266 16.84 -14.62 14.47
CA ASN A 266 16.98 -14.60 15.92
C ASN A 266 16.52 -13.28 16.57
N GLY A 267 15.42 -12.71 16.07
CA GLY A 267 14.85 -11.45 16.54
C GLY A 267 15.59 -10.18 16.12
N LYS A 268 16.68 -10.30 15.33
CA LYS A 268 17.42 -9.17 14.78
C LYS A 268 17.06 -8.95 13.31
N ALA A 269 16.93 -7.69 12.93
CA ALA A 269 16.68 -7.29 11.55
C ALA A 269 17.99 -7.18 10.76
N PHE A 270 17.97 -7.61 9.50
CA PHE A 270 19.10 -7.56 8.58
C PHE A 270 18.65 -6.95 7.25
N MET A 271 19.47 -6.04 6.72
CA MET A 271 19.35 -5.50 5.36
C MET A 271 20.51 -6.02 4.52
N GLN A 272 20.20 -6.75 3.46
CA GLN A 272 21.18 -7.26 2.49
C GLN A 272 20.98 -6.59 1.13
N GLN A 273 22.07 -6.21 0.50
CA GLN A 273 22.10 -5.66 -0.84
C GLN A 273 22.95 -6.54 -1.75
N TYR A 274 22.42 -6.88 -2.93
CA TYR A 274 23.07 -7.78 -3.88
C TYR A 274 23.61 -6.98 -5.06
N GLN A 275 24.91 -7.11 -5.31
CA GLN A 275 25.57 -6.48 -6.46
C GLN A 275 25.18 -7.18 -7.77
N GLY A 276 25.00 -6.40 -8.83
CA GLY A 276 24.64 -6.91 -10.17
C GLY A 276 23.25 -7.53 -10.26
N ALA A 277 22.33 -7.16 -9.36
CA ALA A 277 20.93 -7.54 -9.48
C ALA A 277 20.26 -6.80 -10.66
N GLU A 278 19.47 -7.50 -11.47
CA GLU A 278 18.77 -6.89 -12.62
C GLU A 278 17.39 -6.37 -12.23
N VAL A 279 16.81 -6.88 -11.12
CA VAL A 279 15.52 -6.39 -10.59
C VAL A 279 15.80 -5.45 -9.42
N GLU A 280 15.62 -4.17 -9.66
CA GLU A 280 15.69 -3.13 -8.64
C GLU A 280 14.47 -3.18 -7.70
N GLY A 281 14.70 -2.84 -6.43
CA GLY A 281 13.70 -2.88 -5.38
C GLY A 281 14.07 -3.84 -4.24
N MET A 282 13.18 -3.91 -3.26
CA MET A 282 13.42 -4.56 -1.99
C MET A 282 12.35 -5.60 -1.67
N VAL A 283 12.78 -6.78 -1.25
CA VAL A 283 11.90 -7.74 -0.57
C VAL A 283 11.94 -7.46 0.93
N TRP A 284 10.80 -7.20 1.54
CA TRP A 284 10.63 -7.25 3.00
C TRP A 284 9.99 -8.59 3.37
N LEU A 285 10.73 -9.48 4.02
CA LEU A 285 10.29 -10.82 4.40
C LEU A 285 9.81 -10.81 5.87
N ASP A 286 8.58 -11.26 6.08
CA ASP A 286 8.03 -11.40 7.43
C ASP A 286 8.84 -12.42 8.27
N PRO A 287 9.04 -12.20 9.58
CA PRO A 287 9.78 -13.14 10.44
C PRO A 287 9.28 -14.59 10.40
N SER A 288 7.98 -14.82 10.19
CA SER A 288 7.41 -16.17 10.07
C SER A 288 7.70 -16.84 8.73
N LYS A 289 8.24 -16.08 7.77
CA LYS A 289 8.45 -16.45 6.36
C LYS A 289 7.16 -16.88 5.64
N GLN A 290 5.98 -16.58 6.20
CA GLN A 290 4.68 -16.90 5.59
C GLN A 290 4.20 -15.81 4.62
N SER A 291 4.74 -14.60 4.73
CA SER A 291 4.40 -13.51 3.82
C SER A 291 5.63 -12.64 3.53
N LEU A 292 5.56 -11.89 2.44
CA LEU A 292 6.53 -10.86 2.12
C LEU A 292 5.85 -9.70 1.40
N PHE A 293 6.53 -8.56 1.35
CA PHE A 293 6.21 -7.47 0.45
C PHE A 293 7.35 -7.30 -0.54
N PHE A 294 7.02 -7.26 -1.83
CA PHE A 294 7.94 -6.66 -2.80
C PHE A 294 7.66 -5.16 -2.87
N ILE A 295 8.70 -4.37 -2.64
CA ILE A 295 8.67 -2.93 -2.57
C ILE A 295 9.50 -2.40 -3.74
N PRO A 296 8.88 -1.75 -4.74
CA PRO A 296 9.60 -1.23 -5.89
C PRO A 296 10.57 -0.12 -5.47
N LYS A 297 11.58 0.15 -6.30
CA LYS A 297 12.65 1.11 -6.04
C LYS A 297 12.14 2.50 -5.64
N GLU A 298 11.04 2.93 -6.22
CA GLU A 298 10.42 4.24 -5.96
C GLU A 298 9.80 4.33 -4.57
N LEU A 299 9.51 3.20 -3.91
CA LEU A 299 8.88 3.15 -2.59
C LEU A 299 9.85 2.72 -1.48
N GLU A 300 10.96 2.05 -1.81
CA GLU A 300 11.82 1.38 -0.83
C GLU A 300 12.44 2.35 0.20
N ASN A 301 12.66 3.62 -0.18
CA ASN A 301 13.20 4.66 0.70
C ASN A 301 12.17 5.71 1.12
N SER A 302 10.91 5.56 0.70
CA SER A 302 9.84 6.50 1.05
C SER A 302 9.70 6.64 2.56
N MET A 303 9.27 7.82 3.01
CA MET A 303 8.98 8.09 4.42
C MET A 303 7.99 7.09 4.99
N PHE A 304 6.96 6.68 4.24
CA PHE A 304 6.06 5.62 4.66
C PHE A 304 6.79 4.29 4.89
N THR A 305 7.69 3.87 3.98
CA THR A 305 8.48 2.64 4.20
C THR A 305 9.34 2.75 5.46
N ARG A 306 10.03 3.87 5.63
CA ARG A 306 10.93 4.10 6.78
C ARG A 306 10.16 4.11 8.10
N LEU A 307 9.01 4.77 8.15
CA LEU A 307 8.16 4.83 9.35
C LEU A 307 7.46 3.49 9.61
N PHE A 308 6.79 2.93 8.59
CA PHE A 308 5.96 1.74 8.77
C PHE A 308 6.79 0.46 8.87
N PHE A 309 7.69 0.16 7.94
CA PHE A 309 8.43 -1.10 7.95
C PHE A 309 9.65 -1.07 8.90
N PHE A 310 10.26 0.10 9.11
CA PHE A 310 11.49 0.25 9.89
C PHE A 310 11.34 1.06 11.19
N GLN A 311 10.11 1.36 11.62
CA GLN A 311 9.84 2.09 12.86
C GLN A 311 10.59 3.43 12.95
N GLY A 312 10.84 4.08 11.82
CA GLY A 312 11.51 5.37 11.75
C GLY A 312 13.01 5.33 12.13
N GLN A 313 13.64 4.15 12.15
CA GLN A 313 15.07 4.08 12.45
C GLN A 313 15.90 4.95 11.49
N GLY A 314 16.79 5.75 12.07
CA GLY A 314 17.63 6.69 11.34
C GLY A 314 16.95 8.00 10.93
N LEU A 315 15.66 8.20 11.25
CA LEU A 315 14.99 9.51 11.17
C LEU A 315 15.39 10.38 12.37
N LYS A 316 15.55 11.67 12.13
CA LYS A 316 15.88 12.70 13.14
C LYS A 316 14.62 13.37 13.69
N HIS A 317 13.66 13.66 12.83
CA HIS A 317 12.47 14.47 13.12
C HIS A 317 11.28 13.64 13.57
N PHE A 318 11.33 12.31 13.42
CA PHE A 318 10.23 11.41 13.76
C PHE A 318 10.62 10.48 14.90
N GLU A 319 10.08 10.74 16.08
CA GLU A 319 10.28 9.91 17.25
C GLU A 319 9.19 8.84 17.36
N PHE A 320 9.59 7.57 17.37
CA PHE A 320 8.65 6.46 17.58
C PHE A 320 8.00 6.54 18.96
N VAL A 321 6.66 6.50 19.01
CA VAL A 321 5.87 6.58 20.25
C VAL A 321 5.34 5.20 20.62
N ASN A 322 4.60 4.57 19.71
CA ASN A 322 3.99 3.27 19.98
C ASN A 322 3.60 2.51 18.70
N ASN A 323 3.36 1.20 18.84
CA ASN A 323 2.90 0.30 17.81
C ASN A 323 1.77 -0.58 18.35
N TRP A 324 0.58 -0.48 17.77
CA TRP A 324 -0.57 -1.31 18.12
C TRP A 324 -0.78 -2.39 17.07
N GLY A 325 -0.46 -3.63 17.44
CA GLY A 325 -0.73 -4.83 16.63
C GLY A 325 0.06 -4.92 15.33
N GLY A 326 1.09 -4.10 15.11
CA GLY A 326 1.75 -3.97 13.81
C GLY A 326 0.91 -3.20 12.78
N GLU A 327 -0.30 -2.78 13.15
CA GLU A 327 -1.28 -2.17 12.26
C GLU A 327 -1.23 -0.65 12.30
N VAL A 328 -1.06 -0.06 13.47
CA VAL A 328 -1.02 1.39 13.67
C VAL A 328 0.27 1.75 14.38
N LYS A 329 1.07 2.64 13.77
CA LYS A 329 2.32 3.16 14.34
C LYS A 329 2.23 4.67 14.45
N LEU A 330 2.60 5.19 15.62
CA LEU A 330 2.54 6.61 15.93
C LEU A 330 3.93 7.15 16.17
N PHE A 331 4.18 8.33 15.61
CA PHE A 331 5.43 9.05 15.74
C PHE A 331 5.14 10.46 16.22
N LYS A 332 5.94 11.00 17.15
CA LYS A 332 5.93 12.42 17.51
C LYS A 332 6.86 13.15 16.56
N VAL A 333 6.40 14.24 15.95
CA VAL A 333 7.21 15.08 15.08
C VAL A 333 7.96 16.09 15.95
N LYS A 334 9.29 16.11 15.85
CA LYS A 334 10.19 17.00 16.59
C LYS A 334 10.42 18.26 15.76
N PHE A 335 9.75 19.35 16.14
CA PHE A 335 10.02 20.67 15.56
C PHE A 335 11.09 21.38 16.37
N ASP A 336 12.00 22.04 15.64
CA ASP A 336 13.03 22.92 16.20
C ASP A 336 12.46 24.26 16.70
#